data_AF-A0A396LAD0-F1
#
_entry.id   AF-A0A396LAD0-F1
#
_cell.length_a   1.000
_cell.length_b   1.000
_cell.length_c   1.000
_cell.angle_alpha   90.00
_cell.angle_beta   90.00
_cell.angle_gamma   90.00
#
_symmetry.space_group_name_H-M   'P 1'
#
loop_
_entity.id
_entity.type
_entity.pdbx_description
1 polymer ?
#
loop_
_entity_poly.entity_id
_entity_poly.type
_entity_poly.pdbx_seq_one_letter_code
_entity_poly.pdbx_strand_id
1 'polypeptide(L)' 'MNREQDNQNEQECTLDEVLMELDQILNDMEEKNSLEETFKKYHKGIDLLKTCNDKIERIEKQIQILDEEGNIHEF' A
#
# COMPACT_ATOMS: atom_id res chain seq x y z
N MET A 1 38.39 -0.86 6.86
CA MET A 1 37.43 -1.43 7.83
C MET A 1 37.03 -0.25 8.71
N ASN A 2 35.83 0.30 8.67
CA ASN A 2 34.51 -0.34 8.69
C ASN A 2 33.52 0.39 7.77
N ARG A 3 32.68 -0.38 7.07
CA ARG A 3 31.49 0.12 6.39
C ARG A 3 30.41 0.20 7.45
N GLU A 4 30.09 1.41 7.89
CA GLU A 4 28.89 1.66 8.68
C GLU A 4 27.69 1.37 7.78
N GLN A 5 26.83 0.50 8.27
CA GLN A 5 25.66 -0.01 7.58
C GLN A 5 24.67 1.13 7.40
N ASP A 6 24.43 1.55 6.16
CA ASP A 6 23.26 2.32 5.79
C ASP A 6 22.03 1.48 6.13
N ASN A 7 21.45 1.77 7.28
CA ASN A 7 20.17 1.24 7.72
C ASN A 7 19.09 1.92 6.86
N GLN A 8 18.89 1.39 5.65
CA GLN A 8 17.77 1.73 4.79
C GLN A 8 16.51 1.23 5.47
N ASN A 9 15.99 2.03 6.40
CA ASN A 9 14.58 2.03 6.74
C ASN A 9 13.85 2.53 5.49
N GLU A 10 13.66 1.64 4.52
CA GLU A 10 12.59 1.81 3.54
C GLU A 10 11.31 1.87 4.37
N GLN A 11 10.77 3.08 4.56
CA GLN A 11 9.44 3.24 5.12
C GLN A 11 8.49 2.49 4.17
N GLU A 12 8.19 1.23 4.48
CA GLU A 12 7.12 0.52 3.80
C GLU A 12 5.85 1.35 4.03
N CYS A 13 5.36 1.97 2.96
CA CYS A 13 4.15 2.79 3.00
C CYS A 13 3.00 1.98 3.63
N THR A 14 2.36 2.49 4.66
CA THR A 14 1.30 1.78 5.40
C THR A 14 0.03 1.66 4.57
N LEU A 15 -0.89 0.75 4.93
CA LEU A 15 -2.17 0.62 4.23
C LEU A 15 -2.96 1.93 4.26
N ASP A 16 -2.95 2.63 5.40
CA ASP A 16 -3.63 3.92 5.57
C ASP A 16 -3.03 5.00 4.66
N GLU A 17 -1.70 5.05 4.52
CA GLU A 17 -1.04 5.98 3.60
C GLU A 17 -1.39 5.69 2.13
N VAL A 18 -1.47 4.41 1.75
CA VAL A 18 -1.88 4.01 0.39
C VAL A 18 -3.34 4.41 0.11
N LEU A 19 -4.23 4.25 1.09
CA LEU A 19 -5.63 4.68 0.97
C LEU A 19 -5.76 6.20 0.91
N MET A 20 -5.00 6.95 1.72
CA MET A 20 -4.97 8.41 1.65
C MET A 20 -4.47 8.91 0.28
N GLU A 21 -3.47 8.25 -0.30
CA GLU A 21 -2.97 8.59 -1.62
C GLU A 21 -4.00 8.30 -2.72
N LEU A 22 -4.78 7.22 -2.58
CA LEU A 22 -5.88 6.91 -3.49
C LEU A 22 -6.98 7.98 -3.43
N ASP A 23 -7.38 8.41 -2.23
CA ASP A 23 -8.36 9.49 -2.04
C ASP A 23 -7.86 10.80 -2.65
N GLN A 24 -6.57 11.10 -2.52
CA GLN A 24 -5.97 12.28 -3.13
C GLN A 24 -6.00 12.20 -4.65
N ILE A 25 -5.72 11.04 -5.24
CA ILE A 25 -5.84 10.84 -6.70
C ILE A 25 -7.27 11.04 -7.16
N LEU A 26 -8.27 10.57 -6.40
CA LEU A 26 -9.68 10.76 -6.74
C LEU A 26 -10.07 12.24 -6.73
N ASN A 27 -9.72 12.96 -5.66
CA ASN A 27 -9.93 14.41 -5.58
C ASN A 27 -9.25 15.15 -6.74
N ASP A 28 -8.01 14.77 -7.02
CA ASP A 28 -7.21 15.33 -8.10
C ASP A 28 -7.80 15.03 -9.49
N MET A 29 -8.61 13.98 -9.66
CA MET A 29 -9.29 13.64 -10.92
C MET A 29 -10.58 14.42 -11.11
N GLU A 30 -11.19 14.95 -10.06
CA GLU A 30 -12.39 15.80 -10.13
C GLU A 30 -12.07 17.21 -10.68
N GLU A 31 -10.82 17.64 -10.59
CA GLU A 31 -10.36 18.87 -11.21
C GLU A 31 -10.31 18.78 -12.75
N LYS A 32 -10.34 19.93 -13.43
CA LYS A 32 -10.13 20.00 -14.89
C LYS A 32 -8.70 19.63 -15.24
N ASN A 33 -8.47 18.35 -15.49
CA ASN A 33 -7.22 17.81 -15.99
C ASN A 33 -7.25 17.62 -17.50
N SER A 34 -6.07 17.59 -18.11
CA SER A 34 -5.96 17.06 -19.47
C SER A 34 -6.26 15.56 -19.46
N LEU A 35 -6.73 15.03 -20.59
CA LEU A 35 -6.98 13.59 -20.73
C LEU A 35 -5.74 12.74 -20.40
N GLU A 36 -4.55 13.21 -20.79
CA GLU A 36 -3.29 12.53 -20.51
C GLU A 36 -2.97 12.48 -19.01
N GLU A 37 -3.21 13.57 -18.28
CA GLU A 37 -3.04 13.61 -16.82
C GLU A 37 -4.07 12.73 -16.11
N THR A 38 -5.31 12.68 -16.60
CA THR A 38 -6.32 11.73 -16.10
C THR A 38 -5.88 10.28 -16.30
N PHE A 39 -5.27 9.93 -17.44
CA PHE A 39 -4.75 8.58 -17.67
C PHE A 39 -3.60 8.22 -16.72
N LYS A 40 -2.67 9.15 -16.47
CA LYS A 40 -1.58 8.95 -15.50
C LYS A 40 -2.13 8.73 -14.09
N LYS A 41 -3.08 9.56 -13.66
CA LYS A 41 -3.75 9.45 -12.35
C LYS A 41 -4.50 8.12 -12.21
N TYR A 42 -5.22 7.70 -13.25
CA TYR A 42 -5.91 6.41 -13.28
C TYR A 42 -4.94 5.22 -13.15
N HIS A 43 -3.85 5.23 -13.91
CA HIS A 43 -2.81 4.20 -13.82
C HIS A 43 -2.20 4.14 -12.42
N LYS A 44 -1.90 5.30 -11.83
CA LYS A 44 -1.37 5.39 -10.47
C LYS A 44 -2.36 4.80 -9.45
N GLY A 45 -3.66 5.09 -9.58
CA GLY A 45 -4.71 4.51 -8.74
C GLY A 45 -4.78 2.98 -8.84
N ILE A 46 -4.65 2.43 -10.06
CA ILE A 46 -4.61 0.97 -10.29
C ILE A 46 -3.42 0.32 -9.58
N ASP A 47 -2.25 0.95 -9.63
CA ASP A 47 -1.04 0.38 -9.01
C ASP A 47 -1.07 0.47 -7.47
N LEU A 48 -1.67 1.53 -6.92
CA LEU A 48 -1.94 1.63 -5.48
C LEU A 48 -2.93 0.57 -5.02
N LEU A 49 -3.99 0.28 -5.80
CA LEU A 49 -4.93 -0.78 -5.48
C LEU A 49 -4.27 -2.17 -5.44
N LYS A 50 -3.33 -2.45 -6.36
CA LYS A 50 -2.53 -3.69 -6.30
C LYS A 50 -1.69 -3.74 -5.03
N THR A 51 -1.08 -2.62 -4.65
CA THR A 51 -0.27 -2.52 -3.43
C THR A 51 -1.12 -2.76 -2.18
N CYS A 52 -2.35 -2.24 -2.13
CA CYS A 52 -3.31 -2.56 -1.08
C CYS A 52 -3.61 -4.06 -1.00
N ASN A 53 -3.93 -4.69 -2.13
CA ASN A 53 -4.23 -6.12 -2.16
C ASN A 53 -3.04 -6.96 -1.68
N ASP A 54 -1.82 -6.66 -2.13
CA ASP A 54 -0.62 -7.37 -1.70
C ASP A 54 -0.37 -7.24 -0.19
N LYS A 55 -0.67 -6.06 0.39
CA LYS A 55 -0.56 -5.83 1.84
C LYS A 55 -1.62 -6.60 2.62
N ILE A 56 -2.86 -6.62 2.14
CA ILE A 56 -3.95 -7.39 2.77
C ILE A 56 -3.60 -8.88 2.73
N GLU A 57 -3.14 -9.40 1.60
CA GLU A 57 -2.75 -10.81 1.48
C GLU A 57 -1.60 -11.17 2.44
N ARG A 58 -0.62 -10.27 2.66
CA ARG A 58 0.44 -10.48 3.66
C ARG A 58 -0.13 -10.54 5.08
N ILE A 59 -1.06 -9.66 5.43
CA ILE A 59 -1.71 -9.65 6.74
C ILE A 59 -2.52 -10.95 6.93
N GLU A 60 -3.29 -11.36 5.93
CA GLU A 60 -4.06 -12.61 5.96
C GLU A 60 -3.17 -13.83 6.18
N LYS A 61 -2.03 -13.92 5.47
CA LYS A 61 -1.05 -15.01 5.67
C LYS A 61 -0.44 -14.98 7.06
N GLN A 62 -0.12 -13.80 7.59
CA GLN A 62 0.39 -13.69 8.96
C GLN A 62 -0.63 -14.15 10.00
N ILE A 63 -1.92 -13.81 9.80
CA ILE A 63 -3.02 -14.30 10.64
C ILE A 63 -3.14 -15.83 10.55
N GLN A 64 -3.07 -16.41 9.34
CA GLN A 64 -3.13 -17.86 9.15
C GLN A 64 -1.97 -18.61 9.82
N ILE A 65 -0.75 -18.08 9.75
CA ILE A 65 0.42 -18.68 10.41
C ILE A 65 0.25 -18.65 11.93
N LEU A 66 -0.29 -17.56 12.48
CA LEU A 66 -0.57 -17.45 13.92
C LEU A 66 -1.69 -18.41 14.37
N ASP A 67 -2.63 -18.75 13.49
CA ASP A 67 -3.65 -19.79 13.72
C ASP A 67 -3.03 -21.21 13.73
N GLU A 68 -2.10 -21.50 12.81
CA GLU A 68 -1.39 -22.79 12.73
C GLU A 68 -0.35 -23.01 13.86
N GLU A 69 0.30 -21.95 14.35
CA GLU A 69 1.17 -21.98 15.53
C GLU A 69 0.39 -21.90 16.87
N GLY A 70 -0.94 -21.81 16.78
CA GLY A 70 -1.86 -22.22 17.84
C GLY A 70 -2.34 -21.11 18.76
N ASN A 71 -2.66 -19.89 18.25
CA ASN A 71 -3.76 -19.01 18.73
C ASN A 71 -3.73 -17.60 18.08
N ILE A 72 -4.86 -17.11 17.51
CA ILE A 72 -5.44 -15.79 17.86
C ILE A 72 -6.96 -15.70 17.57
N HIS A 73 -7.58 -14.78 18.31
CA HIS A 73 -8.97 -14.73 18.77
C HIS A 73 -10.03 -14.29 17.73
N GLU A 74 -11.26 -14.74 18.01
CA GLU A 74 -12.54 -14.46 17.33
C GLU A 74 -12.83 -12.96 17.21
N PHE A 75 -13.45 -12.58 16.09
CA PHE A 75 -13.88 -11.21 15.73
C PHE A 75 -14.82 -10.56 16.76
#